data_AF-A0A850LNZ2-F1
#
_entry.id   AF-A0A850LNZ2-F1
#
_cell.length_a   1.000
_cell.length_b   1.000
_cell.length_c   1.000
_cell.angle_alpha   90.00
_cell.angle_beta   90.00
_cell.angle_gamma   90.00
#
_symmetry.space_group_name_H-M   'P 1'
#
loop_
_entity.id
_entity.type
_entity.pdbx_description
1 polymer ?
#
loop_
_entity_poly.entity_id
_entity_poly.type
_entity_poly.pdbx_seq_one_letter_code
_entity_poly.pdbx_strand_id
1 'polypeptide(L)'
;MENIEKIHKHIDDNLNSHIENLQTLLKQPSVSQTGEGMKETAEMLKDWLGDLGCSHVELAKPEFHWPIVYGEYKAGAEKTLIIYGMYDVQPVEPELWKVPPFGGRIFELPPFKKVVMNRGSINTKGPMAAFLNTFESIQQAAGELPVNLIFALEGEEEMGSVSMPGFVKDYKQRLSKADAVFFPISSQDKNGLARPILGSEGILYIELETNGDLWGRGPTKFGVHGALKRILDNPVWRHIKMLSTLVSEDGNTVEVEGWYDKVSVPSKEDKIILEKGYRKSVPAVEVFDPNLIKDAYKVRCFKNDLEDPKEILSEMIFSTSF
;
A
#
# COMPACT_ATOMS: atom_id res chain seq x y z
N MET A 1 1.97 -27.50 16.13
CA MET A 1 0.87 -26.90 16.91
C MET A 1 1.39 -26.36 18.24
N GLU A 2 2.11 -27.15 19.04
CA GLU A 2 2.68 -26.70 20.33
C GLU A 2 3.57 -25.43 20.24
N ASN A 3 4.40 -25.30 19.21
CA ASN A 3 5.23 -24.08 19.05
C ASN A 3 4.40 -22.83 18.72
N ILE A 4 3.29 -22.96 17.99
CA ILE A 4 2.44 -21.81 17.62
C ILE A 4 1.74 -21.26 18.87
N GLU A 5 1.27 -22.13 19.75
CA GLU A 5 0.66 -21.72 21.03
C GLU A 5 1.65 -20.98 21.92
N LYS A 6 2.91 -21.45 21.99
CA LYS A 6 3.99 -20.76 22.72
C LYS A 6 4.27 -19.37 22.13
N ILE A 7 4.32 -19.25 20.80
CA ILE A 7 4.53 -17.97 20.10
C ILE A 7 3.38 -17.01 20.38
N HIS A 8 2.12 -17.45 20.23
CA HIS A 8 0.95 -16.63 20.52
C HIS A 8 0.93 -16.17 21.97
N LYS A 9 1.21 -17.07 22.91
CA LYS A 9 1.32 -16.72 24.33
C LYS A 9 2.41 -15.67 24.57
N HIS A 10 3.58 -15.81 23.94
CA HIS A 10 4.66 -14.84 24.06
C HIS A 10 4.26 -13.47 23.49
N ILE A 11 3.55 -13.43 22.35
CA ILE A 11 3.03 -12.19 21.78
C ILE A 11 2.03 -11.53 22.75
N ASP A 12 1.10 -12.29 23.32
CA ASP A 12 0.11 -11.77 24.27
C ASP A 12 0.78 -11.25 25.55
N ASP A 13 1.74 -12.00 26.11
CA ASP A 13 2.46 -11.63 27.33
C ASP A 13 3.34 -10.37 27.12
N ASN A 14 3.80 -10.10 25.90
CA ASN A 14 4.69 -8.97 25.55
C ASN A 14 3.98 -7.87 24.73
N LEU A 15 2.65 -7.90 24.62
CA LEU A 15 1.88 -7.01 23.74
C LEU A 15 2.18 -5.52 23.95
N ASN A 16 2.41 -5.08 25.19
CA ASN A 16 2.73 -3.68 25.47
C ASN A 16 4.08 -3.26 24.87
N SER A 17 5.12 -4.09 25.01
CA SER A 17 6.44 -3.81 24.42
C SER A 17 6.36 -3.82 22.89
N HIS A 18 5.60 -4.75 22.31
CA HIS A 18 5.36 -4.79 20.86
C HIS A 18 4.68 -3.53 20.34
N ILE A 19 3.71 -3.02 21.10
CA ILE A 19 3.04 -1.74 20.80
C ILE A 19 4.03 -0.57 20.92
N GLU A 20 4.91 -0.55 21.93
CA GLU A 20 5.92 0.49 22.11
C GLU A 20 6.94 0.52 20.96
N ASN A 21 7.40 -0.65 20.50
CA ASN A 21 8.28 -0.79 19.34
C ASN A 21 7.60 -0.24 18.08
N LEU A 22 6.35 -0.63 17.84
CA LEU A 22 5.53 -0.12 16.74
C LEU A 22 5.34 1.41 16.84
N GLN A 23 5.04 1.94 18.02
CA GLN A 23 4.88 3.39 18.21
C GLN A 23 6.17 4.15 17.95
N THR A 24 7.32 3.58 18.28
CA THR A 24 8.64 4.19 18.05
C THR A 24 8.88 4.40 16.56
N LEU A 25 8.62 3.38 15.75
CA LEU A 25 8.73 3.47 14.29
C LEU A 25 7.69 4.43 13.68
N LEU A 26 6.45 4.37 14.15
CA LEU A 26 5.34 5.22 13.69
C LEU A 26 5.53 6.72 13.99
N LYS A 27 6.28 7.05 15.04
CA LYS A 27 6.58 8.46 15.37
C LYS A 27 7.60 9.08 14.42
N GLN A 28 8.34 8.28 13.65
CA GLN A 28 9.25 8.83 12.64
C GLN A 28 8.45 9.35 11.43
N PRO A 29 8.61 10.62 11.05
CA PRO A 29 7.87 11.24 9.96
C PRO A 29 8.58 11.03 8.62
N SER A 30 8.83 9.78 8.21
CA SER A 30 9.54 9.43 6.96
C SER A 30 8.75 9.76 5.70
N VAL A 31 8.59 11.04 5.40
CA VAL A 31 7.86 11.53 4.24
C VAL A 31 8.82 11.62 3.06
N SER A 32 8.71 10.70 2.11
CA SER A 32 9.67 10.56 1.00
C SER A 32 9.75 11.82 0.11
N GLN A 33 8.64 12.53 -0.07
CA GLN A 33 8.57 13.75 -0.89
C GLN A 33 9.31 14.96 -0.27
N THR A 34 9.35 15.06 1.06
CA THR A 34 9.99 16.19 1.77
C THR A 34 11.32 15.82 2.41
N GLY A 35 11.57 14.53 2.60
CA GLY A 35 12.78 13.96 3.19
C GLY A 35 12.88 14.02 4.70
N GLU A 36 11.85 14.50 5.38
CA GLU A 36 11.77 14.46 6.84
C GLU A 36 11.86 13.01 7.33
N GLY A 37 12.58 12.75 8.42
CA GLY A 37 12.63 11.44 9.11
C GLY A 37 13.13 10.22 8.29
N MET A 38 13.52 10.41 7.03
CA MET A 38 13.84 9.32 6.11
C MET A 38 15.11 8.57 6.51
N LYS A 39 16.17 9.32 6.85
CA LYS A 39 17.46 8.73 7.25
C LYS A 39 17.36 8.06 8.61
N GLU A 40 16.69 8.71 9.54
CA GLU A 40 16.45 8.24 10.90
C GLU A 40 15.63 6.95 10.89
N THR A 41 14.59 6.87 10.04
CA THR A 41 13.80 5.64 9.89
C THR A 41 14.61 4.51 9.27
N ALA A 42 15.40 4.78 8.24
CA ALA A 42 16.24 3.77 7.60
C ALA A 42 17.30 3.20 8.56
N GLU A 43 17.98 4.06 9.32
CA GLU A 43 18.93 3.61 10.34
C GLU A 43 18.24 2.84 11.47
N MET A 44 17.06 3.29 11.93
CA MET A 44 16.27 2.57 12.94
C MET A 44 15.91 1.16 12.49
N LEU A 45 15.52 0.98 11.23
CA LEU A 45 15.21 -0.34 10.68
C LEU A 45 16.47 -1.20 10.51
N LYS A 46 17.58 -0.59 10.08
CA LYS A 46 18.88 -1.30 10.02
C LYS A 46 19.30 -1.80 11.41
N ASP A 47 19.19 -0.97 12.44
CA ASP A 47 19.51 -1.35 13.81
C ASP A 47 18.59 -2.47 14.30
N TRP A 48 17.27 -2.36 14.05
CA TRP A 48 16.31 -3.40 14.41
C TRP A 48 16.59 -4.73 13.71
N LEU A 49 16.93 -4.73 12.42
CA LEU A 49 17.35 -5.95 11.73
C LEU A 49 18.65 -6.54 12.31
N GLY A 50 19.57 -5.68 12.76
CA GLY A 50 20.78 -6.09 13.48
C GLY A 50 20.47 -6.78 14.81
N ASP A 51 19.56 -6.20 15.60
CA ASP A 51 19.11 -6.75 16.89
C ASP A 51 18.39 -8.11 16.72
N LEU A 52 17.69 -8.30 15.60
CA LEU A 52 17.09 -9.59 15.21
C LEU A 52 18.11 -10.64 14.77
N GLY A 53 19.40 -10.30 14.71
CA GLY A 53 20.48 -11.21 14.37
C GLY A 53 20.70 -11.41 12.87
N CYS A 54 20.30 -10.46 12.03
CA CYS A 54 20.64 -10.52 10.61
C CYS A 54 22.16 -10.52 10.40
N SER A 55 22.66 -11.54 9.72
CA SER A 55 24.09 -11.78 9.48
C SER A 55 24.76 -10.71 8.60
N HIS A 56 23.96 -9.97 7.85
CA HIS A 56 24.40 -8.86 7.02
C HIS A 56 23.25 -7.86 6.95
N VAL A 57 23.52 -6.60 7.30
CA VAL A 57 22.57 -5.50 7.19
C VAL A 57 23.29 -4.28 6.61
N GLU A 58 22.68 -3.64 5.63
CA GLU A 58 23.22 -2.43 5.02
C GLU A 58 22.12 -1.50 4.52
N LEU A 59 22.49 -0.24 4.31
CA LEU A 59 21.66 0.73 3.60
C LEU A 59 22.16 0.78 2.16
N ALA A 60 21.44 0.12 1.26
CA ALA A 60 21.72 0.17 -0.18
C ALA A 60 21.31 1.55 -0.69
N LYS A 61 22.30 2.42 -0.92
CA LYS A 61 22.07 3.82 -1.30
C LYS A 61 21.93 3.94 -2.82
N PRO A 62 20.77 4.36 -3.34
CA PRO A 62 20.68 4.81 -4.72
C PRO A 62 21.40 6.15 -4.89
N GLU A 63 21.67 6.54 -6.14
CA GLU A 63 22.47 7.72 -6.45
C GLU A 63 21.80 9.05 -6.06
N PHE A 64 20.46 9.14 -6.13
CA PHE A 64 19.72 10.40 -5.96
C PHE A 64 18.54 10.35 -4.97
N HIS A 65 18.48 9.33 -4.12
CA HIS A 65 17.21 8.84 -3.57
C HIS A 65 17.34 8.22 -2.15
N TRP A 66 16.24 7.72 -1.57
CA TRP A 66 16.24 7.15 -0.22
C TRP A 66 16.80 5.72 -0.20
N PRO A 67 17.54 5.32 0.84
CA PRO A 67 18.16 4.00 0.89
C PRO A 67 17.13 2.88 0.97
N ILE A 68 17.46 1.73 0.39
CA ILE A 68 16.76 0.48 0.67
C ILE A 68 17.50 -0.21 1.82
N VAL A 69 16.78 -0.50 2.90
CA VAL A 69 17.33 -1.26 4.03
C VAL A 69 17.36 -2.73 3.63
N TYR A 70 18.57 -3.26 3.48
CA TYR A 70 18.83 -4.64 3.09
C TYR A 70 19.29 -5.46 4.29
N GLY A 71 18.75 -6.68 4.44
CA GLY A 71 19.14 -7.60 5.52
C GLY A 71 19.12 -9.07 5.09
N GLU A 72 20.02 -9.89 5.63
CA GLU A 72 20.01 -11.36 5.46
C GLU A 72 20.00 -12.10 6.81
N TYR A 73 18.94 -12.86 7.08
CA TYR A 73 18.84 -13.76 8.23
C TYR A 73 18.92 -15.22 7.79
N LYS A 74 19.79 -16.01 8.46
CA LYS A 74 20.04 -17.41 8.13
C LYS A 74 19.62 -18.31 9.29
N ALA A 75 18.40 -18.81 9.22
CA ALA A 75 17.85 -19.77 10.19
C ALA A 75 18.35 -21.22 9.95
N GLY A 76 19.08 -21.46 8.86
CA GLY A 76 19.47 -22.82 8.44
C GLY A 76 18.34 -23.62 7.82
N ALA A 77 17.26 -22.95 7.40
CA ALA A 77 16.09 -23.57 6.78
C ALA A 77 16.32 -23.88 5.30
N GLU A 78 15.50 -24.76 4.73
CA GLU A 78 15.54 -25.09 3.29
C GLU A 78 15.01 -23.93 2.42
N LYS A 79 14.03 -23.18 2.93
CA LYS A 79 13.31 -22.14 2.19
C LYS A 79 13.75 -20.75 2.61
N THR A 80 13.76 -19.84 1.64
CA THR A 80 14.12 -18.43 1.85
C THR A 80 12.98 -17.52 1.38
N LEU A 81 12.57 -16.57 2.21
CA LEU A 81 11.56 -15.56 1.85
C LEU A 81 12.20 -14.18 1.76
N ILE A 82 11.84 -13.42 0.72
CA ILE A 82 12.03 -11.97 0.76
C ILE A 82 10.88 -11.35 1.51
N ILE A 83 11.19 -10.56 2.54
CA ILE A 83 10.25 -9.66 3.19
C ILE A 83 10.43 -8.30 2.55
N TYR A 84 9.48 -7.95 1.70
CA TYR A 84 9.37 -6.62 1.14
C TYR A 84 8.59 -5.73 2.12
N GLY A 85 9.02 -4.49 2.27
CA GLY A 85 8.29 -3.50 3.05
C GLY A 85 8.63 -2.10 2.58
N MET A 86 7.81 -1.14 2.99
CA MET A 86 8.04 0.27 2.76
C MET A 86 7.95 1.04 4.06
N TYR A 87 8.92 1.92 4.26
CA TYR A 87 9.04 2.74 5.45
C TYR A 87 8.71 4.20 5.19
N ASP A 88 8.62 4.64 3.93
CA ASP A 88 8.09 5.96 3.64
C ASP A 88 6.58 6.04 3.80
N VAL A 89 6.10 7.27 3.89
CA VAL A 89 4.68 7.58 4.08
C VAL A 89 4.30 8.82 3.29
N GLN A 90 3.04 8.90 2.85
CA GLN A 90 2.50 10.12 2.25
C GLN A 90 2.62 11.36 3.17
N PRO A 91 2.71 12.57 2.59
CA PRO A 91 2.54 13.82 3.32
C PRO A 91 1.23 13.89 4.12
N VAL A 92 1.16 14.89 4.99
CA VAL A 92 0.00 15.15 5.83
C VAL A 92 -0.38 16.62 5.77
N GLU A 93 -1.68 16.90 5.87
CA GLU A 93 -2.26 18.23 6.07
C GLU A 93 -2.68 18.33 7.55
N PRO A 94 -1.81 18.81 8.47
CA PRO A 94 -2.03 18.70 9.91
C PRO A 94 -3.37 19.25 10.41
N GLU A 95 -3.91 20.26 9.75
CA GLU A 95 -5.20 20.89 10.02
C GLU A 95 -6.41 19.96 9.82
N LEU A 96 -6.27 18.91 8.98
CA LEU A 96 -7.31 17.90 8.79
C LEU A 96 -7.23 16.78 9.84
N TRP A 97 -6.17 16.75 10.65
CA TRP A 97 -5.97 15.74 11.67
C TRP A 97 -6.51 16.18 13.02
N LYS A 98 -7.29 15.29 13.66
CA LYS A 98 -7.77 15.50 15.05
C LYS A 98 -6.69 15.28 16.11
N VAL A 99 -5.59 14.63 15.73
CA VAL A 99 -4.48 14.21 16.60
C VAL A 99 -3.18 14.39 15.84
N PRO A 100 -2.02 14.64 16.49
CA PRO A 100 -0.76 14.78 15.78
C PRO A 100 -0.49 13.57 14.86
N PRO A 101 -0.27 13.78 13.54
CA PRO A 101 -0.19 12.68 12.56
C PRO A 101 0.95 11.71 12.88
N PHE A 102 2.06 12.21 13.41
CA PHE A 102 3.22 11.41 13.81
C PHE A 102 3.28 11.16 15.32
N GLY A 103 2.13 11.21 16.02
CA GLY A 103 2.08 11.04 17.47
C GLY A 103 2.05 9.58 17.98
N GLY A 104 1.73 8.61 17.11
CA GLY A 104 1.59 7.20 17.50
C GLY A 104 0.55 6.95 18.59
N ARG A 105 -0.50 7.78 18.71
CA ARG A 105 -1.39 7.77 19.89
C ARG A 105 -2.42 6.64 19.82
N ILE A 106 -2.71 6.05 20.98
CA ILE A 106 -3.76 5.01 21.13
C ILE A 106 -5.04 5.66 21.65
N PHE A 107 -6.16 5.28 21.06
CA PHE A 107 -7.50 5.74 21.42
C PHE A 107 -8.44 4.57 21.62
N GLU A 108 -9.46 4.76 22.45
CA GLU A 108 -10.65 3.91 22.44
C GLU A 108 -11.60 4.45 21.37
N LEU A 109 -12.01 3.61 20.42
CA LEU A 109 -12.88 4.01 19.33
C LEU A 109 -13.86 2.88 19.02
N PRO A 110 -15.07 2.89 19.62
CA PRO A 110 -16.07 1.85 19.39
C PRO A 110 -16.30 1.60 17.89
N PRO A 111 -16.45 0.34 17.45
CA PRO A 111 -16.52 -0.88 18.28
C PRO A 111 -15.14 -1.42 18.74
N PHE A 112 -14.03 -0.77 18.36
CA PHE A 112 -12.69 -1.22 18.67
C PHE A 112 -12.23 -0.72 20.05
N LYS A 113 -11.64 -1.63 20.83
CA LYS A 113 -11.16 -1.31 22.19
C LYS A 113 -9.97 -0.35 22.19
N LYS A 114 -9.02 -0.56 21.27
CA LYS A 114 -7.81 0.25 21.13
C LYS A 114 -7.48 0.42 19.66
N VAL A 115 -7.21 1.64 19.24
CA VAL A 115 -6.85 2.02 17.87
C VAL A 115 -5.63 2.93 17.93
N VAL A 116 -4.59 2.61 17.18
CA VAL A 116 -3.45 3.51 16.97
C VAL A 116 -3.80 4.46 15.83
N MET A 117 -3.81 5.78 16.08
CA MET A 117 -3.98 6.78 15.04
C MET A 117 -2.64 7.46 14.74
N ASN A 118 -2.16 7.25 13.52
CA ASN A 118 -0.88 7.77 13.04
C ASN A 118 -0.75 7.62 11.51
N ARG A 119 -0.12 8.58 10.84
CA ARG A 119 0.30 8.46 9.44
C ARG A 119 1.36 7.37 9.32
N GLY A 120 1.03 6.30 8.58
CA GLY A 120 1.91 5.13 8.43
C GLY A 120 1.42 3.89 9.20
N SER A 121 0.40 4.04 10.05
CA SER A 121 -0.13 2.94 10.88
C SER A 121 -0.62 1.74 10.06
N ILE A 122 -1.31 1.98 8.94
CA ILE A 122 -1.75 0.93 8.01
C ILE A 122 -0.86 0.84 6.77
N ASN A 123 -0.39 1.98 6.24
CA ASN A 123 0.41 2.06 5.01
C ASN A 123 1.85 2.54 5.29
N THR A 124 2.85 1.68 5.55
CA THR A 124 2.73 0.28 6.02
C THR A 124 3.58 -0.03 7.25
N LYS A 125 4.07 0.99 7.96
CA LYS A 125 4.95 0.82 9.12
C LYS A 125 4.35 -0.06 10.22
N GLY A 126 3.04 0.01 10.47
CA GLY A 126 2.38 -0.83 11.48
C GLY A 126 2.46 -2.33 11.16
N PRO A 127 1.96 -2.79 9.99
CA PRO A 127 2.14 -4.17 9.53
C PRO A 127 3.59 -4.64 9.54
N MET A 128 4.51 -3.79 9.08
CA MET A 128 5.95 -4.11 9.07
C MET A 128 6.51 -4.30 10.48
N ALA A 129 6.22 -3.38 11.41
CA ALA A 129 6.63 -3.51 12.81
C ALA A 129 6.01 -4.74 13.48
N ALA A 130 4.73 -5.04 13.19
CA ALA A 130 4.08 -6.25 13.69
C ALA A 130 4.77 -7.53 13.19
N PHE A 131 5.24 -7.54 11.95
CA PHE A 131 6.03 -8.64 11.40
C PHE A 131 7.38 -8.78 12.13
N LEU A 132 8.11 -7.69 12.36
CA LEU A 132 9.40 -7.70 13.08
C LEU A 132 9.23 -8.17 14.53
N ASN A 133 8.19 -7.71 15.24
CA ASN A 133 7.84 -8.22 16.58
C ASN A 133 7.48 -9.71 16.56
N THR A 134 6.84 -10.19 15.49
CA THR A 134 6.50 -11.61 15.32
C THR A 134 7.74 -12.46 15.09
N PHE A 135 8.69 -11.96 14.30
CA PHE A 135 10.01 -12.57 14.12
C PHE A 135 10.68 -12.74 15.50
N GLU A 136 10.86 -11.66 16.25
CA GLU A 136 11.45 -11.72 17.59
C GLU A 136 10.73 -12.74 18.49
N SER A 137 9.40 -12.73 18.49
CA SER A 137 8.59 -13.65 19.28
C SER A 137 8.82 -15.11 18.91
N ILE A 138 9.03 -15.42 17.63
CA ILE A 138 9.41 -16.78 17.18
C ILE A 138 10.77 -17.15 17.75
N GLN A 139 11.76 -16.24 17.69
CA GLN A 139 13.09 -16.51 18.23
C GLN A 139 13.04 -16.82 19.73
N GLN A 140 12.36 -15.98 20.50
CA GLN A 140 12.30 -16.09 21.95
C GLN A 140 11.47 -17.28 22.44
N ALA A 141 10.36 -17.61 21.77
CA ALA A 141 9.43 -18.62 22.24
C ALA A 141 9.67 -20.02 21.64
N ALA A 142 10.24 -20.09 20.42
CA ALA A 142 10.34 -21.32 19.65
C ALA A 142 11.74 -21.58 19.04
N GLY A 143 12.72 -20.68 19.25
CA GLY A 143 14.11 -20.87 18.84
C GLY A 143 14.42 -20.26 17.49
N GLU A 144 14.29 -21.03 16.40
CA GLU A 144 14.65 -20.56 15.05
C GLU A 144 13.44 -20.45 14.13
N LEU A 145 13.55 -19.60 13.11
CA LEU A 145 12.50 -19.47 12.10
C LEU A 145 12.48 -20.70 11.20
N PRO A 146 11.30 -21.13 10.71
CA PRO A 146 11.20 -22.23 9.75
C PRO A 146 11.69 -21.86 8.34
N VAL A 147 12.19 -20.63 8.14
CA VAL A 147 12.65 -20.06 6.86
C VAL A 147 13.84 -19.14 7.08
N ASN A 148 14.71 -19.02 6.08
CA ASN A 148 15.65 -17.90 5.99
C ASN A 148 14.91 -16.66 5.51
N LEU A 149 15.40 -15.47 5.85
CA LEU A 149 14.79 -14.21 5.42
C LEU A 149 15.81 -13.32 4.69
N ILE A 150 15.33 -12.64 3.67
CA ILE A 150 16.01 -11.50 3.04
C ILE A 150 15.07 -10.31 3.21
N PHE A 151 15.56 -9.20 3.75
CA PHE A 151 14.78 -7.97 3.90
C PHE A 151 15.13 -7.01 2.77
N ALA A 152 14.11 -6.41 2.16
CA ALA A 152 14.22 -5.29 1.24
C ALA A 152 13.16 -4.26 1.63
N LEU A 153 13.54 -3.32 2.50
CA LEU A 153 12.62 -2.30 3.02
C LEU A 153 12.94 -0.96 2.35
N GLU A 154 12.05 -0.48 1.49
CA GLU A 154 12.28 0.74 0.69
C GLU A 154 11.67 1.99 1.31
N GLY A 155 12.16 3.16 0.87
CA GLY A 155 11.68 4.46 1.31
C GLY A 155 11.11 5.30 0.17
N GLU A 156 10.66 4.69 -0.92
CA GLU A 156 10.25 5.42 -2.13
C GLU A 156 8.95 4.91 -2.74
N GLU A 157 8.19 4.04 -2.06
CA GLU A 157 7.00 3.44 -2.66
C GLU A 157 5.95 4.51 -2.97
N GLU A 158 5.80 5.49 -2.07
CA GLU A 158 4.86 6.61 -2.24
C GLU A 158 5.32 7.60 -3.33
N MET A 159 6.51 7.38 -3.91
CA MET A 159 7.09 8.08 -5.06
C MET A 159 7.22 7.17 -6.30
N GLY A 160 6.65 5.97 -6.27
CA GLY A 160 6.66 5.02 -7.39
C GLY A 160 7.90 4.11 -7.46
N SER A 161 8.62 3.95 -6.35
CA SER A 161 9.74 2.99 -6.22
C SER A 161 10.85 3.16 -7.26
N VAL A 162 11.21 4.40 -7.58
CA VAL A 162 12.13 4.75 -8.69
C VAL A 162 13.46 3.99 -8.60
N SER A 163 13.98 3.80 -7.39
CA SER A 163 15.26 3.10 -7.17
C SER A 163 15.16 1.56 -7.15
N MET A 164 13.96 1.00 -6.95
CA MET A 164 13.79 -0.43 -6.73
C MET A 164 14.22 -1.29 -7.94
N PRO A 165 13.91 -0.94 -9.22
CA PRO A 165 14.40 -1.70 -10.36
C PRO A 165 15.93 -1.80 -10.44
N GLY A 166 16.64 -0.71 -10.10
CA GLY A 166 18.10 -0.67 -10.04
C GLY A 166 18.64 -1.57 -8.93
N PHE A 167 18.07 -1.46 -7.73
CA PHE A 167 18.40 -2.32 -6.60
C PHE A 167 18.20 -3.81 -6.93
N VAL A 168 17.06 -4.19 -7.50
CA VAL A 168 16.78 -5.59 -7.86
C VAL A 168 17.80 -6.11 -8.88
N LYS A 169 18.23 -5.28 -9.83
CA LYS A 169 19.26 -5.63 -10.80
C LYS A 169 20.62 -5.87 -10.13
N ASP A 170 21.03 -4.98 -9.23
CA ASP A 170 22.34 -5.03 -8.58
C ASP A 170 22.42 -6.15 -7.53
N TYR A 171 21.31 -6.41 -6.83
CA TYR A 171 21.19 -7.45 -5.80
C TYR A 171 20.68 -8.78 -6.35
N LYS A 172 20.52 -8.92 -7.68
CA LYS A 172 19.91 -10.07 -8.33
C LYS A 172 20.45 -11.42 -7.83
N GLN A 173 21.77 -11.56 -7.67
CA GLN A 173 22.38 -12.82 -7.21
C GLN A 173 22.00 -13.19 -5.78
N ARG A 174 21.73 -12.20 -4.92
CA ARG A 174 21.30 -12.43 -3.54
C ARG A 174 19.79 -12.68 -3.49
N LEU A 175 19.01 -11.84 -4.17
CA LEU A 175 17.54 -11.92 -4.21
C LEU A 175 17.05 -13.21 -4.88
N SER A 176 17.74 -13.70 -5.91
CA SER A 176 17.37 -14.93 -6.64
C SER A 176 17.47 -16.21 -5.80
N LYS A 177 17.96 -16.14 -4.56
CA LYS A 177 17.98 -17.26 -3.62
C LYS A 177 16.63 -17.47 -2.91
N ALA A 178 15.73 -16.50 -2.99
CA ALA A 178 14.42 -16.59 -2.36
C ALA A 178 13.45 -17.45 -3.17
N ASP A 179 12.63 -18.23 -2.47
CA ASP A 179 11.56 -19.05 -3.05
C ASP A 179 10.27 -18.23 -3.25
N ALA A 180 10.07 -17.18 -2.44
CA ALA A 180 8.90 -16.32 -2.53
C ALA A 180 9.17 -14.92 -1.94
N VAL A 181 8.28 -13.98 -2.27
CA VAL A 181 8.23 -12.64 -1.69
C VAL A 181 6.96 -12.55 -0.84
N PHE A 182 7.08 -11.99 0.35
CA PHE A 182 5.97 -11.67 1.22
C PHE A 182 6.01 -10.18 1.57
N PHE A 183 4.87 -9.51 1.40
CA PHE A 183 4.66 -8.14 1.81
C PHE A 183 3.70 -8.12 3.00
N PRO A 184 4.19 -7.85 4.23
CA PRO A 184 3.32 -7.75 5.39
C PRO A 184 2.37 -6.56 5.26
N ILE A 185 1.08 -6.83 5.06
CA ILE A 185 0.02 -5.82 4.99
C ILE A 185 -1.14 -6.20 5.90
N SER A 186 -1.77 -5.19 6.51
CA SER A 186 -3.01 -5.40 7.25
C SER A 186 -4.18 -5.55 6.28
N SER A 187 -4.82 -6.71 6.29
CA SER A 187 -6.03 -6.97 5.50
C SER A 187 -7.06 -7.71 6.35
N GLN A 188 -7.92 -6.95 7.01
CA GLN A 188 -9.03 -7.44 7.82
C GLN A 188 -10.15 -6.40 7.80
N ASP A 189 -11.41 -6.83 7.66
CA ASP A 189 -12.55 -5.92 7.81
C ASP A 189 -13.03 -5.78 9.27
N LYS A 190 -14.05 -4.94 9.48
CA LYS A 190 -14.60 -4.62 10.80
C LYS A 190 -15.19 -5.83 11.54
N ASN A 191 -15.50 -6.93 10.83
CA ASN A 191 -16.05 -8.16 11.39
C ASN A 191 -14.96 -9.20 11.69
N GLY A 192 -13.69 -8.88 11.40
CA GLY A 192 -12.56 -9.76 11.68
C GLY A 192 -12.20 -10.70 10.51
N LEU A 193 -12.86 -10.59 9.35
CA LEU A 193 -12.54 -11.41 8.20
C LEU A 193 -11.23 -10.94 7.56
N ALA A 194 -10.19 -11.78 7.67
CA ALA A 194 -8.91 -11.55 7.01
C ALA A 194 -8.95 -11.98 5.54
N ARG A 195 -8.34 -11.20 4.65
CA ARG A 195 -8.31 -11.49 3.21
C ARG A 195 -6.89 -11.42 2.65
N PRO A 196 -6.33 -12.50 2.08
CA PRO A 196 -5.06 -12.39 1.37
C PRO A 196 -5.24 -11.55 0.11
N ILE A 197 -4.27 -10.67 -0.16
CA ILE A 197 -4.20 -9.89 -1.40
C ILE A 197 -3.22 -10.63 -2.32
N LEU A 198 -3.69 -11.03 -3.49
CA LEU A 198 -2.91 -11.87 -4.43
C LEU A 198 -2.58 -11.14 -5.74
N GLY A 199 -2.86 -9.84 -5.81
CA GLY A 199 -2.59 -8.99 -6.97
C GLY A 199 -2.84 -7.52 -6.65
N SER A 200 -2.32 -6.66 -7.52
CA SER A 200 -2.54 -5.22 -7.53
C SER A 200 -2.77 -4.77 -8.97
N GLU A 201 -3.52 -3.69 -9.16
CA GLU A 201 -3.56 -3.00 -10.44
C GLU A 201 -2.22 -2.31 -10.70
N GLY A 202 -1.87 -2.15 -11.97
CA GLY A 202 -0.82 -1.22 -12.38
C GLY A 202 -1.33 0.21 -12.36
N ILE A 203 -0.43 1.18 -12.31
CA ILE A 203 -0.76 2.60 -12.30
C ILE A 203 -0.05 3.34 -13.43
N LEU A 204 -0.78 4.22 -14.13
CA LEU A 204 -0.24 5.11 -15.15
C LEU A 204 -0.62 6.55 -14.79
N TYR A 205 0.38 7.37 -14.47
CA TYR A 205 0.20 8.81 -14.30
C TYR A 205 0.47 9.54 -15.62
N ILE A 206 -0.45 10.41 -16.02
CA ILE A 206 -0.33 11.27 -17.21
C ILE A 206 -0.55 12.73 -16.78
N GLU A 207 0.39 13.61 -17.09
CA GLU A 207 0.23 15.05 -16.95
C GLU A 207 -0.28 15.65 -18.27
N LEU A 208 -1.41 16.37 -18.22
CA LEU A 208 -2.00 17.03 -19.38
C LEU A 208 -1.91 18.55 -19.20
N GLU A 209 -1.09 19.20 -20.02
CA GLU A 209 -0.97 20.67 -20.01
C GLU A 209 -1.83 21.31 -21.11
N THR A 210 -2.53 22.39 -20.78
CA THR A 210 -3.24 23.20 -21.80
C THR A 210 -3.04 24.68 -21.52
N ASN A 211 -2.29 25.33 -22.40
CA ASN A 211 -2.09 26.78 -22.36
C ASN A 211 -2.29 27.39 -23.77
N GLY A 212 -2.44 28.71 -23.83
CA GLY A 212 -2.74 29.39 -25.09
C GLY A 212 -1.56 29.41 -26.07
N ASP A 213 -0.32 29.35 -25.57
CA ASP A 213 0.91 29.32 -26.38
C ASP A 213 1.04 27.99 -27.13
N LEU A 214 0.89 26.86 -26.43
CA LEU A 214 0.85 25.50 -26.99
C LEU A 214 -0.32 25.29 -27.96
N TRP A 215 -1.49 25.82 -27.60
CA TRP A 215 -2.67 25.71 -28.46
C TRP A 215 -2.63 26.68 -29.66
N GLY A 216 -1.87 27.78 -29.57
CA GLY A 216 -1.87 28.85 -30.55
C GLY A 216 -3.15 29.70 -30.55
N ARG A 217 -3.95 29.65 -29.47
CA ARG A 217 -5.22 30.38 -29.34
C ARG A 217 -5.43 30.90 -27.93
N GLY A 218 -6.20 31.98 -27.80
CA GLY A 218 -6.42 32.64 -26.52
C GLY A 218 -5.17 33.39 -26.03
N PRO A 219 -5.12 33.77 -24.74
CA PRO A 219 -3.96 34.47 -24.18
C PRO A 219 -2.71 33.57 -24.11
N THR A 220 -1.58 34.07 -24.60
CA THR A 220 -0.33 33.29 -24.71
C THR A 220 0.76 33.70 -23.71
N LYS A 221 0.69 34.91 -23.15
CA LYS A 221 1.75 35.46 -22.27
C LYS A 221 1.28 35.87 -20.87
N PHE A 222 0.02 36.26 -20.71
CA PHE A 222 -0.52 36.72 -19.43
C PHE A 222 -2.05 36.55 -19.40
N GLY A 223 -2.62 36.53 -18.19
CA GLY A 223 -4.06 36.52 -17.99
C GLY A 223 -4.72 37.82 -18.49
N VAL A 224 -5.91 37.69 -19.07
CA VAL A 224 -6.67 38.83 -19.60
C VAL A 224 -8.02 38.94 -18.89
N HIS A 225 -8.62 40.13 -18.93
CA HIS A 225 -9.92 40.37 -18.30
C HIS A 225 -11.01 39.44 -18.85
N GLY A 226 -11.81 38.81 -17.98
CA GLY A 226 -12.80 37.80 -18.38
C GLY A 226 -13.84 38.27 -19.40
N ALA A 227 -14.13 39.58 -19.45
CA ALA A 227 -14.99 40.17 -20.49
C ALA A 227 -14.49 39.92 -21.93
N LEU A 228 -13.18 39.70 -22.13
CA LEU A 228 -12.60 39.43 -23.44
C LEU A 228 -12.87 38.00 -23.92
N LYS A 229 -13.41 37.09 -23.09
CA LYS A 229 -13.85 35.74 -23.52
C LYS A 229 -14.83 35.77 -24.69
N ARG A 230 -15.54 36.89 -24.87
CA ARG A 230 -16.44 37.16 -26.01
C ARG A 230 -15.73 37.07 -27.36
N ILE A 231 -14.44 37.39 -27.39
CA ILE A 231 -13.62 37.47 -28.61
C ILE A 231 -12.33 36.65 -28.55
N LEU A 232 -11.94 36.16 -27.35
CA LEU A 232 -10.76 35.33 -27.15
C LEU A 232 -11.15 33.91 -26.72
N ASP A 233 -10.36 32.94 -27.17
CA ASP A 233 -10.44 31.58 -26.65
C ASP A 233 -9.92 31.49 -25.22
N ASN A 234 -10.39 30.46 -24.50
CA ASN A 234 -9.99 30.20 -23.13
C ASN A 234 -9.44 28.77 -23.03
N PRO A 235 -8.13 28.60 -22.80
CA PRO A 235 -7.50 27.29 -22.64
C PRO A 235 -8.16 26.41 -21.56
N VAL A 236 -8.71 27.00 -20.48
CA VAL A 236 -9.41 26.25 -19.42
C VAL A 236 -10.65 25.54 -19.95
N TRP A 237 -11.46 26.21 -20.78
CA TRP A 237 -12.64 25.58 -21.37
C TRP A 237 -12.27 24.48 -22.36
N ARG A 238 -11.15 24.63 -23.09
CA ARG A 238 -10.61 23.56 -23.94
C ARG A 238 -10.16 22.37 -23.10
N HIS A 239 -9.46 22.62 -22.00
CA HIS A 239 -8.98 21.57 -21.10
C HIS A 239 -10.15 20.78 -20.50
N ILE A 240 -11.18 21.46 -20.00
CA ILE A 240 -12.42 20.82 -19.52
C ILE A 240 -13.04 19.93 -20.61
N LYS A 241 -13.12 20.42 -21.85
CA LYS A 241 -13.68 19.64 -22.96
C LYS A 241 -12.83 18.43 -23.32
N MET A 242 -11.51 18.54 -23.28
CA MET A 242 -10.61 17.41 -23.47
C MET A 242 -10.77 16.37 -22.36
N LEU A 243 -10.84 16.78 -21.09
CA LEU A 243 -11.07 15.84 -19.98
C LEU A 243 -12.42 15.11 -20.13
N SER A 244 -13.47 15.81 -20.56
CA SER A 244 -14.79 15.19 -20.78
C SER A 244 -14.83 14.18 -21.92
N THR A 245 -13.81 14.13 -22.80
CA THR A 245 -13.75 13.12 -23.88
C THR A 245 -12.99 11.86 -23.46
N LEU A 246 -12.44 11.81 -22.24
CA LEU A 246 -11.73 10.63 -21.75
C LEU A 246 -12.68 9.56 -21.20
N VAL A 247 -13.89 9.96 -20.82
CA VAL A 247 -14.90 9.12 -20.19
C VAL A 247 -16.28 9.39 -20.78
N SER A 248 -17.19 8.44 -20.61
CA SER A 248 -18.60 8.54 -20.98
C SER A 248 -19.32 9.70 -20.28
N GLU A 249 -20.51 10.06 -20.76
CA GLU A 249 -21.30 11.18 -20.21
C GLU A 249 -21.57 11.06 -18.70
N ASP A 250 -21.73 9.84 -18.20
CA ASP A 250 -21.92 9.55 -16.78
C ASP A 250 -20.60 9.46 -15.98
N GLY A 251 -19.45 9.52 -16.66
CA GLY A 251 -18.11 9.46 -16.10
C GLY A 251 -17.61 8.06 -15.72
N ASN A 252 -18.35 6.99 -16.01
CA ASN A 252 -18.09 5.65 -15.46
C ASN A 252 -17.37 4.68 -16.41
N THR A 253 -17.27 5.03 -17.69
CA THR A 253 -16.66 4.21 -18.75
C THR A 253 -15.57 5.01 -19.44
N VAL A 254 -14.42 4.40 -19.71
CA VAL A 254 -13.31 5.05 -20.43
C VAL A 254 -13.60 5.04 -21.92
N GLU A 255 -13.48 6.20 -22.59
CA GLU A 255 -13.73 6.34 -24.03
C GLU A 255 -12.45 6.45 -24.87
N VAL A 256 -11.28 6.27 -24.24
CA VAL A 256 -9.99 6.21 -24.95
C VAL A 256 -9.96 4.99 -25.87
N GLU A 257 -9.70 5.22 -27.16
CA GLU A 257 -9.62 4.15 -28.16
C GLU A 257 -8.58 3.08 -27.77
N GLY A 258 -8.97 1.82 -27.85
CA GLY A 258 -8.13 0.67 -27.52
C GLY A 258 -7.96 0.36 -26.03
N TRP A 259 -8.60 1.13 -25.12
CA TRP A 259 -8.47 0.94 -23.68
C TRP A 259 -8.78 -0.50 -23.22
N TYR A 260 -9.85 -1.09 -23.76
CA TYR A 260 -10.32 -2.42 -23.33
C TYR A 260 -9.72 -3.60 -24.13
N ASP A 261 -8.93 -3.35 -25.18
CA ASP A 261 -8.49 -4.38 -26.13
C ASP A 261 -7.67 -5.52 -25.49
N LYS A 262 -6.98 -5.23 -24.39
CA LYS A 262 -6.11 -6.18 -23.68
C LYS A 262 -6.55 -6.46 -22.24
N VAL A 263 -7.72 -5.99 -21.84
CA VAL A 263 -8.25 -6.28 -20.51
C VAL A 263 -8.55 -7.78 -20.42
N SER A 264 -7.94 -8.43 -19.43
CA SER A 264 -8.18 -9.85 -19.19
C SER A 264 -9.51 -10.03 -18.47
N VAL A 265 -10.35 -10.93 -18.97
CA VAL A 265 -11.61 -11.29 -18.31
C VAL A 265 -11.41 -12.48 -17.37
N PRO A 266 -12.17 -12.56 -16.26
CA PRO A 266 -12.03 -13.65 -15.31
C PRO A 266 -12.31 -15.00 -15.98
N SER A 267 -11.41 -15.95 -15.76
CA SER A 267 -11.56 -17.32 -16.24
C SER A 267 -12.70 -18.05 -15.50
N LYS A 268 -13.05 -19.25 -15.99
CA LYS A 268 -14.01 -20.11 -15.27
C LYS A 268 -13.49 -20.51 -13.89
N GLU A 269 -12.19 -20.69 -13.74
CA GLU A 269 -11.57 -21.05 -12.47
C GLU A 269 -11.66 -19.90 -11.47
N ASP A 270 -11.39 -18.66 -11.90
CA ASP A 270 -11.52 -17.47 -11.05
C ASP A 270 -12.93 -17.32 -10.48
N LYS A 271 -13.95 -17.51 -11.34
CA LYS A 271 -15.36 -17.48 -10.92
C LYS A 271 -15.68 -18.60 -9.92
N ILE A 272 -15.16 -19.81 -10.13
CA ILE A 272 -15.34 -20.94 -9.21
C ILE A 272 -14.70 -20.64 -7.85
N ILE A 273 -13.50 -20.05 -7.82
CA ILE A 273 -12.81 -19.70 -6.57
C ILE A 273 -13.62 -18.66 -5.78
N LEU A 274 -14.21 -17.67 -6.45
CA LEU A 274 -15.07 -16.70 -5.77
C LEU A 274 -16.32 -17.36 -5.17
N GLU A 275 -16.96 -18.27 -5.91
CA GLU A 275 -18.21 -18.92 -5.51
C GLU A 275 -18.04 -20.05 -4.50
N LYS A 276 -16.91 -20.77 -4.54
CA LYS A 276 -16.70 -22.00 -3.74
C LYS A 276 -15.51 -21.92 -2.79
N GLY A 277 -14.75 -20.83 -2.83
CA GLY A 277 -13.52 -20.69 -2.06
C GLY A 277 -12.38 -21.57 -2.58
N TYR A 278 -11.24 -21.50 -1.89
CA TYR A 278 -10.05 -22.30 -2.14
C TYR A 278 -9.57 -22.98 -0.85
N ARG A 279 -9.44 -24.31 -0.89
CA ARG A 279 -9.04 -25.16 0.24
C ARG A 279 -9.94 -24.98 1.47
N LYS A 280 -9.46 -24.26 2.49
CA LYS A 280 -10.15 -24.02 3.76
C LYS A 280 -10.71 -22.59 3.85
N SER A 281 -10.60 -21.80 2.78
CA SER A 281 -11.19 -20.46 2.77
C SER A 281 -12.70 -20.57 2.68
N VAL A 282 -13.39 -19.61 3.30
CA VAL A 282 -14.81 -19.40 3.05
C VAL A 282 -14.96 -18.77 1.66
N PRO A 283 -16.00 -19.12 0.87
CA PRO A 283 -16.26 -18.47 -0.40
C PRO A 283 -16.43 -16.96 -0.25
N ALA A 284 -15.83 -16.18 -1.13
CA ALA A 284 -15.85 -14.72 -1.03
C ALA A 284 -17.29 -14.18 -1.15
N VAL A 285 -18.11 -14.78 -2.02
CA VAL A 285 -19.52 -14.40 -2.20
C VAL A 285 -20.39 -14.62 -0.96
N GLU A 286 -20.02 -15.54 -0.07
CA GLU A 286 -20.81 -15.83 1.15
C GLU A 286 -20.54 -14.83 2.27
N VAL A 287 -19.36 -14.22 2.28
CA VAL A 287 -18.90 -13.33 3.36
C VAL A 287 -18.78 -11.87 2.95
N PHE A 288 -18.90 -11.57 1.65
CA PHE A 288 -18.87 -10.22 1.13
C PHE A 288 -20.18 -9.49 1.47
N ASP A 289 -20.08 -8.43 2.27
CA ASP A 289 -21.19 -7.54 2.59
C ASP A 289 -20.92 -6.13 2.02
N PRO A 290 -21.60 -5.74 0.93
CA PRO A 290 -21.45 -4.41 0.34
C PRO A 290 -21.79 -3.26 1.29
N ASN A 291 -22.60 -3.48 2.32
CA ASN A 291 -22.94 -2.43 3.28
C ASN A 291 -21.74 -2.05 4.14
N LEU A 292 -20.79 -2.97 4.37
CA LEU A 292 -19.54 -2.65 5.06
C LEU A 292 -18.74 -1.60 4.30
N ILE A 293 -18.68 -1.71 2.97
CA ILE A 293 -18.00 -0.75 2.10
C ILE A 293 -18.75 0.58 2.10
N LYS A 294 -20.08 0.56 1.92
CA LYS A 294 -20.91 1.77 1.98
C LYS A 294 -20.74 2.53 3.30
N ASP A 295 -20.76 1.81 4.42
CA ASP A 295 -20.55 2.36 5.76
C ASP A 295 -19.13 2.91 5.95
N ALA A 296 -18.11 2.22 5.44
CA ALA A 296 -16.71 2.60 5.60
C ALA A 296 -16.37 3.87 4.82
N TYR A 297 -16.79 3.92 3.54
CA TYR A 297 -16.51 5.04 2.65
C TYR A 297 -17.59 6.12 2.64
N LYS A 298 -18.66 5.95 3.44
CA LYS A 298 -19.77 6.91 3.58
C LYS A 298 -20.48 7.20 2.25
N VAL A 299 -20.68 6.16 1.45
CA VAL A 299 -21.38 6.24 0.15
C VAL A 299 -22.79 5.64 0.25
N ARG A 300 -23.73 6.16 -0.54
CA ARG A 300 -25.14 5.72 -0.53
C ARG A 300 -25.42 4.57 -1.49
N CYS A 301 -24.80 4.61 -2.67
CA CYS A 301 -24.98 3.65 -3.76
C CYS A 301 -23.62 3.37 -4.41
N PHE A 302 -23.52 2.24 -5.11
CA PHE A 302 -22.37 1.90 -5.94
C PHE A 302 -22.54 2.45 -7.36
N LYS A 303 -21.45 2.43 -8.13
CA LYS A 303 -21.44 2.77 -9.55
C LYS A 303 -22.55 2.01 -10.27
N ASN A 304 -23.27 2.68 -11.18
CA ASN A 304 -24.36 2.11 -11.98
C ASN A 304 -25.46 1.42 -11.17
N ASP A 305 -25.71 1.88 -9.94
CA ASP A 305 -26.69 1.29 -9.02
C ASP A 305 -26.48 -0.22 -8.81
N LEU A 306 -25.22 -0.68 -8.77
CA LEU A 306 -24.90 -2.07 -8.46
C LEU A 306 -25.42 -2.44 -7.06
N GLU A 307 -26.28 -3.46 -6.99
CA GLU A 307 -26.86 -3.96 -5.74
C GLU A 307 -26.46 -5.41 -5.44
N ASP A 308 -26.24 -6.23 -6.47
CA ASP A 308 -25.91 -7.64 -6.30
C ASP A 308 -24.48 -7.81 -5.74
N PRO A 309 -24.30 -8.44 -4.55
CA PRO A 309 -22.99 -8.59 -3.94
C PRO A 309 -21.97 -9.31 -4.82
N LYS A 310 -22.41 -10.28 -5.64
CA LYS A 310 -21.51 -11.05 -6.51
C LYS A 310 -21.06 -10.22 -7.71
N GLU A 311 -21.95 -9.42 -8.31
CA GLU A 311 -21.60 -8.48 -9.36
C GLU A 311 -20.64 -7.40 -8.85
N ILE A 312 -20.93 -6.79 -7.69
CA ILE A 312 -20.04 -5.81 -7.05
C ILE A 312 -18.65 -6.42 -6.79
N LEU A 313 -18.60 -7.64 -6.25
CA LEU A 313 -17.34 -8.34 -6.00
C LEU A 313 -16.58 -8.63 -7.30
N SER A 314 -17.28 -9.03 -8.36
CA SER A 314 -16.68 -9.27 -9.67
C SER A 314 -16.10 -8.00 -10.28
N GLU A 315 -16.84 -6.88 -10.23
CA GLU A 315 -16.36 -5.58 -10.68
C GLU A 315 -15.14 -5.14 -9.87
N MET A 316 -15.18 -5.26 -8.54
CA MET A 316 -14.07 -4.85 -7.66
C MET A 316 -12.77 -5.63 -7.91
N ILE A 317 -12.84 -6.88 -8.40
CA ILE A 317 -11.66 -7.75 -8.56
C ILE A 317 -11.15 -7.78 -10.00
N PHE A 318 -12.05 -7.67 -11.00
CA PHE A 318 -11.70 -7.92 -12.39
C PHE A 318 -11.95 -6.75 -13.35
N SER A 319 -12.52 -5.64 -12.88
CA SER A 319 -12.61 -4.43 -13.70
C SER A 319 -11.31 -3.63 -13.64
N THR A 320 -11.20 -2.61 -14.50
CA THR A 320 -10.10 -1.65 -14.49
C THR A 320 -10.57 -0.31 -13.92
N SER A 321 -9.74 0.34 -13.12
CA SER A 321 -9.90 1.74 -12.75
C SER A 321 -9.32 2.71 -13.81
N PHE A 322 -9.83 3.94 -13.84
CA PHE A 322 -9.35 5.07 -14.66
C PHE A 322 -9.31 6.34 -13.82
#